data_AF-A0A1V5LCX2-F1
#
_entry.id   AF-A0A1V5LCX2-F1
#
_cell.length_a   1.000
_cell.length_b   1.000
_cell.length_c   1.000
_cell.angle_alpha   90.00
_cell.angle_beta   90.00
_cell.angle_gamma   90.00
#
_symmetry.space_group_name_H-M   'P 1'
#
loop_
_entity.id
_entity.type
_entity.pdbx_description
1 polymer ?
#
loop_
_entity_poly.entity_id
_entity_poly.type
_entity_poly.pdbx_seq_one_letter_code
_entity_poly.pdbx_strand_id
1 'polypeptide(L)'
;MSEQTQENVIINVKSSLHDKVKESRGDIVISDDVLAAAQDMIADMSVMYLDWVKDDFVRIDAAYAELASKRDMKSIRGVFEIAHDMKGQGGSFGYDLITGIGSSLCRFLEIIEAKGTCNDVALSAIKVHIDTMKLIINDDIKGSGGEIGRKLLEGIEAIKRKFSP
;
A
#
# COMPACT_ATOMS: atom_id res chain seq x y z
N MET A 1 46.26 26.01 -29.79
CA MET A 1 44.88 26.14 -29.28
C MET A 1 43.96 25.85 -30.45
N SER A 2 43.44 24.64 -30.53
CA SER A 2 42.47 24.25 -31.55
C SER A 2 41.50 23.30 -30.87
N GLU A 3 40.31 23.81 -30.70
CA GLU A 3 39.16 23.23 -30.05
C GLU A 3 38.52 22.12 -30.90
N GLN A 4 38.07 21.10 -30.17
CA GLN A 4 36.85 20.32 -30.37
C GLN A 4 36.70 19.45 -31.62
N THR A 5 37.03 18.18 -31.42
CA THR A 5 36.33 17.05 -32.04
C THR A 5 35.06 16.76 -31.25
N GLN A 6 33.90 16.75 -31.90
CA GLN A 6 32.68 16.14 -31.36
C GLN A 6 31.96 15.39 -32.48
N GLU A 7 32.31 14.13 -32.67
CA GLU A 7 31.51 13.17 -33.42
C GLU A 7 30.37 12.66 -32.53
N ASN A 8 29.14 13.00 -32.89
CA ASN A 8 27.92 12.40 -32.35
C ASN A 8 27.75 11.00 -32.94
N VAL A 9 27.84 9.96 -32.11
CA VAL A 9 27.35 8.62 -32.46
C VAL A 9 26.09 8.35 -31.65
N ILE A 10 24.97 8.24 -32.37
CA ILE A 10 23.64 7.90 -31.84
C ILE A 10 23.66 6.50 -31.24
N ILE A 11 23.17 6.42 -30.02
CA ILE A 11 23.15 5.25 -29.14
C ILE A 11 22.26 4.16 -29.75
N ASN A 12 22.87 3.06 -30.19
CA ASN A 12 22.15 1.82 -30.43
C ASN A 12 22.08 1.04 -29.11
N VAL A 13 21.00 1.21 -28.34
CA VAL A 13 20.71 0.37 -27.17
C VAL A 13 20.28 -1.00 -27.67
N LYS A 14 21.25 -1.83 -28.04
CA LYS A 14 21.03 -3.27 -28.17
C LYS A 14 20.88 -3.80 -26.74
N SER A 15 19.63 -4.03 -26.35
CA SER A 15 19.24 -4.78 -25.17
C SER A 15 20.01 -6.10 -25.11
N SER A 16 21.03 -6.17 -24.26
CA SER A 16 21.53 -7.43 -23.71
C SER A 16 21.83 -7.21 -22.22
N LEU A 17 20.76 -7.16 -21.43
CA LEU A 17 20.85 -7.42 -19.99
C LEU A 17 20.86 -8.94 -19.69
N HIS A 18 20.83 -9.79 -20.72
CA HIS A 18 20.81 -11.24 -20.55
C HIS A 18 22.21 -11.87 -20.51
N ASP A 19 23.27 -11.16 -20.90
CA ASP A 19 24.64 -11.73 -20.96
C ASP A 19 25.51 -11.44 -19.72
N LYS A 20 24.95 -10.86 -18.65
CA LYS A 20 25.68 -10.68 -17.36
C LYS A 20 25.19 -11.55 -16.21
N VAL A 21 24.30 -12.52 -16.44
CA VAL A 21 23.88 -13.50 -15.41
C VAL A 21 24.44 -14.89 -15.73
N LYS A 22 25.73 -14.95 -16.07
CA LYS A 22 26.46 -16.21 -16.26
C LYS A 22 27.87 -16.18 -15.68
N GLU A 23 28.08 -15.56 -14.53
CA GLU A 23 29.20 -15.94 -13.64
C GLU A 23 29.09 -15.26 -12.28
N SER A 24 28.38 -15.93 -11.37
CA SER A 24 28.67 -15.96 -9.93
C SER A 24 27.77 -17.01 -9.30
N ARG A 25 28.03 -18.28 -9.63
CA ARG A 25 27.70 -19.39 -8.72
C ARG A 25 28.86 -19.51 -7.74
N GLY A 26 28.95 -18.55 -6.82
CA GLY A 26 29.56 -18.79 -5.52
C GLY A 26 28.41 -19.05 -4.58
N ASP A 27 28.46 -20.14 -3.81
CA ASP A 27 27.54 -20.36 -2.70
C ASP A 27 27.54 -19.07 -1.86
N ILE A 28 26.43 -18.32 -1.85
CA ILE A 28 26.26 -17.23 -0.91
C ILE A 28 26.06 -17.93 0.43
N VAL A 29 27.16 -18.15 1.14
CA VAL A 29 27.14 -18.53 2.55
C VAL A 29 26.71 -17.27 3.30
N ILE A 30 25.40 -17.07 3.43
CA ILE A 30 24.86 -16.09 4.37
C ILE A 30 25.21 -16.66 5.75
N SER A 31 26.12 -16.00 6.46
CA SER A 31 26.47 -16.41 7.81
C SER A 31 25.31 -16.07 8.75
N ASP A 32 25.14 -16.87 9.80
CA ASP A 32 24.01 -16.74 10.73
C ASP A 32 23.96 -15.34 11.38
N ASP A 33 25.11 -14.69 11.57
CA ASP A 33 25.22 -13.31 12.06
C ASP A 33 24.70 -12.27 11.06
N VAL A 34 24.90 -12.46 9.76
CA VAL A 34 24.37 -11.57 8.71
C VAL A 34 22.85 -11.77 8.58
N LEU A 35 22.35 -13.00 8.70
CA LEU A 35 20.93 -13.28 8.71
C LEU A 35 20.25 -12.70 9.95
N ALA A 36 20.85 -12.86 11.13
CA ALA A 36 20.35 -12.31 12.39
C ALA A 36 20.32 -10.77 12.35
N ALA A 37 21.38 -10.11 11.88
CA ALA A 37 21.42 -8.66 11.74
C ALA A 37 20.35 -8.13 10.76
N ALA A 38 20.09 -8.87 9.67
CA ALA A 38 19.00 -8.53 8.74
C ALA A 38 17.62 -8.71 9.40
N GLN A 39 17.42 -9.78 10.17
CA GLN A 39 16.19 -10.03 10.92
C GLN A 39 15.94 -8.97 12.00
N ASP A 40 16.97 -8.56 12.74
CA ASP A 40 16.90 -7.51 13.76
C ASP A 40 16.57 -6.15 13.13
N MET A 41 17.19 -5.81 12.00
CA MET A 41 16.86 -4.59 11.26
C MET A 41 15.41 -4.60 10.75
N ILE A 42 14.92 -5.74 10.27
CA ILE A 42 13.51 -5.91 9.86
C ILE A 42 12.58 -5.80 11.08
N ALA A 43 12.97 -6.33 12.24
CA ALA A 43 12.20 -6.24 13.47
C ALA A 43 12.11 -4.79 13.98
N ASP A 44 13.22 -4.05 13.95
CA ASP A 44 13.25 -2.63 14.34
C ASP A 44 12.41 -1.76 13.38
N MET A 45 12.50 -2.03 12.07
CA MET A 45 11.63 -1.41 11.06
C MET A 45 10.14 -1.73 11.28
N SER A 46 9.81 -2.91 11.81
CA SER A 46 8.43 -3.29 12.12
C SER A 46 7.85 -2.49 13.30
N VAL A 47 8.69 -2.13 14.27
CA VAL A 47 8.31 -1.24 15.39
C VAL A 47 8.06 0.18 14.88
N MET A 48 8.93 0.68 13.99
CA MET A 48 8.74 2.00 13.37
C MET A 48 7.45 2.08 12.54
N TYR A 49 7.08 1.01 11.83
CA TYR A 49 5.84 0.97 11.07
C TYR A 49 4.59 1.10 11.94
N LEU A 50 4.57 0.46 13.12
CA LEU A 50 3.43 0.56 14.03
C LEU A 50 3.19 1.98 14.55
N ASP A 51 4.22 2.81 14.61
CA ASP A 51 4.06 4.23 14.95
C ASP A 51 3.60 5.04 13.74
N TRP A 52 4.18 4.81 12.56
CA TRP A 52 3.75 5.48 11.33
C TRP A 52 2.29 5.17 10.96
N VAL A 53 1.85 3.92 11.10
CA VAL A 53 0.48 3.55 10.77
C VAL A 53 -0.55 4.18 11.72
N LYS A 54 -0.16 4.47 12.98
CA LYS A 54 -1.02 5.22 13.90
C LYS A 54 -1.20 6.66 13.44
N ASP A 55 -0.13 7.31 13.00
CA ASP A 55 -0.20 8.65 12.41
C ASP A 55 -1.07 8.64 11.15
N ASP A 56 -0.93 7.62 10.29
CA ASP A 56 -1.79 7.42 9.11
C ASP A 56 -3.26 7.27 9.47
N PHE A 57 -3.57 6.57 10.57
CA PHE A 57 -4.94 6.46 11.07
C PHE A 57 -5.50 7.79 11.58
N VAL A 58 -4.68 8.63 12.22
CA VAL A 58 -5.10 9.99 12.60
C VAL A 58 -5.37 10.82 11.35
N ARG A 59 -4.50 10.74 10.34
CA ARG A 59 -4.67 11.45 9.06
C ARG A 59 -5.95 11.00 8.33
N ILE A 60 -6.18 9.71 8.20
CA ILE A 60 -7.33 9.18 7.45
C ILE A 60 -8.66 9.44 8.17
N ASP A 61 -8.67 9.47 9.52
CA ASP A 61 -9.86 9.85 10.29
C ASP A 61 -10.23 11.32 10.07
N ALA A 62 -9.24 12.21 10.07
CA ALA A 62 -9.44 13.62 9.78
C ALA A 62 -9.97 13.82 8.34
N ALA A 63 -9.37 13.13 7.36
CA ALA A 63 -9.84 13.16 5.97
C ALA A 63 -11.25 12.59 5.83
N TYR A 64 -11.58 11.51 6.55
CA TYR A 64 -12.93 10.94 6.58
C TYR A 64 -13.95 11.92 7.19
N ALA A 65 -13.60 12.61 8.28
CA ALA A 65 -14.48 13.62 8.89
C ALA A 65 -14.73 14.80 7.94
N GLU A 66 -13.69 15.25 7.23
CA GLU A 66 -13.83 16.27 6.18
C GLU A 66 -14.74 15.79 5.04
N LEU A 67 -14.56 14.55 4.58
CA LEU A 67 -15.41 13.94 3.56
C LEU A 67 -16.87 13.82 4.03
N ALA A 68 -17.10 13.41 5.27
CA ALA A 68 -18.45 13.32 5.84
C ALA A 68 -19.18 14.68 5.87
N SER A 69 -18.42 15.77 6.07
CA SER A 69 -18.94 17.13 6.08
C SER A 69 -19.13 17.72 4.68
N LYS A 70 -18.15 17.58 3.77
CA LYS A 70 -18.11 18.31 2.49
C LYS A 70 -18.69 17.52 1.33
N ARG A 71 -18.43 16.21 1.28
CA ARG A 71 -18.92 15.28 0.23
C ARG A 71 -18.56 15.72 -1.19
N ASP A 72 -17.42 16.38 -1.33
CA ASP A 72 -16.90 16.87 -2.61
C ASP A 72 -15.74 16.00 -3.12
N MET A 73 -15.36 16.21 -4.37
CA MET A 73 -14.30 15.44 -5.03
C MET A 73 -12.95 15.59 -4.33
N LYS A 74 -12.68 16.78 -3.78
CA LYS A 74 -11.44 17.07 -3.07
C LYS A 74 -11.31 16.24 -1.79
N SER A 75 -12.39 16.15 -1.01
CA SER A 75 -12.42 15.37 0.22
C SER A 75 -12.40 13.86 -0.04
N ILE A 76 -13.01 13.38 -1.14
CA ILE A 76 -12.86 11.98 -1.59
C ILE A 76 -11.39 11.67 -1.87
N ARG A 77 -10.72 12.55 -2.62
CA ARG A 77 -9.31 12.40 -2.98
C ARG A 77 -8.38 12.44 -1.76
N GLY A 78 -8.70 13.25 -0.75
CA GLY A 78 -7.94 13.28 0.50
C GLY A 78 -7.92 11.94 1.23
N VAL A 79 -9.04 11.22 1.26
CA VAL A 79 -9.09 9.85 1.81
C VAL A 79 -8.33 8.88 0.91
N PHE A 80 -8.47 9.02 -0.42
CA PHE A 80 -7.80 8.14 -1.38
C PHE A 80 -6.28 8.17 -1.26
N GLU A 81 -5.68 9.35 -1.17
CA GLU A 81 -4.23 9.53 -1.10
C GLU A 81 -3.65 8.81 0.13
N ILE A 82 -4.28 8.98 1.30
CA ILE A 82 -3.83 8.31 2.53
C ILE A 82 -4.03 6.80 2.44
N ALA A 83 -5.19 6.33 1.94
CA ALA A 83 -5.44 4.91 1.74
C ALA A 83 -4.44 4.26 0.76
N HIS A 84 -4.02 5.01 -0.26
CA HIS A 84 -3.02 4.58 -1.24
C HIS A 84 -1.63 4.42 -0.61
N ASP A 85 -1.23 5.36 0.23
CA ASP A 85 0.04 5.28 0.97
C ASP A 85 0.05 4.08 1.92
N MET A 86 -1.01 3.93 2.74
CA MET A 86 -1.15 2.81 3.67
C MET A 86 -1.11 1.45 2.97
N LYS A 87 -1.77 1.35 1.80
CA LYS A 87 -1.70 0.17 0.94
C LYS A 87 -0.27 -0.14 0.52
N GLY A 88 0.49 0.88 0.11
CA GLY A 88 1.87 0.72 -0.35
C GLY A 88 2.81 0.26 0.76
N GLN A 89 2.56 0.72 1.99
CA GLN A 89 3.39 0.38 3.14
C GLN A 89 3.09 -1.02 3.70
N GLY A 90 1.82 -1.44 3.77
CA GLY A 90 1.41 -2.67 4.47
C GLY A 90 2.21 -3.92 4.08
N GLY A 91 2.37 -4.17 2.78
CA GLY A 91 3.10 -5.35 2.27
C GLY A 91 4.59 -5.33 2.60
N SER A 92 5.21 -4.15 2.68
CA SER A 92 6.63 -4.01 3.03
C SER A 92 6.92 -4.37 4.49
N PHE A 93 5.92 -4.26 5.37
CA PHE A 93 6.05 -4.54 6.81
C PHE A 93 5.32 -5.83 7.24
N GLY A 94 4.88 -6.65 6.29
CA GLY A 94 4.25 -7.93 6.57
C GLY A 94 2.78 -7.83 7.02
N TYR A 95 2.05 -6.78 6.65
CA TYR A 95 0.61 -6.62 6.87
C TYR A 95 -0.15 -6.67 5.55
N ASP A 96 -0.20 -7.87 4.93
CA ASP A 96 -0.81 -8.05 3.61
C ASP A 96 -2.31 -7.67 3.59
N LEU A 97 -3.00 -7.83 4.72
CA LEU A 97 -4.38 -7.41 4.87
C LEU A 97 -4.58 -5.89 4.75
N ILE A 98 -3.62 -5.08 5.24
CA ILE A 98 -3.67 -3.62 5.06
C ILE A 98 -3.53 -3.27 3.59
N THR A 99 -2.63 -3.95 2.87
CA THR A 99 -2.52 -3.82 1.40
C THR A 99 -3.83 -4.17 0.70
N GLY A 100 -4.42 -5.31 1.08
CA GLY A 100 -5.68 -5.79 0.48
C GLY A 100 -6.84 -4.82 0.70
N ILE A 101 -7.04 -4.38 1.94
CA ILE A 101 -8.16 -3.50 2.30
C ILE A 101 -7.92 -2.08 1.79
N GLY A 102 -6.71 -1.55 1.88
CA GLY A 102 -6.35 -0.26 1.29
C GLY A 102 -6.58 -0.25 -0.22
N SER A 103 -6.19 -1.33 -0.92
CA SER A 103 -6.51 -1.47 -2.34
C SER A 103 -8.01 -1.55 -2.62
N SER A 104 -8.78 -2.22 -1.77
CA SER A 104 -10.24 -2.26 -1.88
C SER A 104 -10.85 -0.86 -1.69
N LEU A 105 -10.39 -0.12 -0.69
CA LEU A 105 -10.85 1.22 -0.37
C LEU A 105 -10.53 2.20 -1.52
N CYS A 106 -9.32 2.18 -2.07
CA CYS A 106 -8.96 3.01 -3.23
C CYS A 106 -9.92 2.77 -4.41
N ARG A 107 -10.16 1.51 -4.78
CA ARG A 107 -11.11 1.17 -5.85
C ARG A 107 -12.53 1.63 -5.55
N PHE A 108 -12.95 1.54 -4.28
CA PHE A 108 -14.26 1.99 -3.87
C PHE A 108 -14.40 3.51 -3.99
N LEU A 109 -13.38 4.27 -3.59
CA LEU A 109 -13.33 5.72 -3.74
C LEU A 109 -13.34 6.15 -5.21
N GLU A 110 -12.61 5.45 -6.09
CA GLU A 110 -12.66 5.67 -7.55
C GLU A 110 -14.08 5.49 -8.11
N ILE A 111 -14.83 4.48 -7.65
CA ILE A 111 -16.23 4.28 -8.06
C ILE A 111 -17.12 5.43 -7.59
N ILE A 112 -16.95 5.90 -6.35
CA ILE A 112 -17.69 7.04 -5.80
C ILE A 112 -17.37 8.31 -6.60
N GLU A 113 -16.08 8.53 -6.88
CA GLU A 113 -15.58 9.64 -7.67
C GLU A 113 -16.20 9.65 -9.08
N ALA A 114 -16.20 8.50 -9.77
CA ALA A 114 -16.82 8.35 -11.09
C ALA A 114 -18.35 8.58 -11.07
N LYS A 115 -19.03 8.25 -9.97
CA LYS A 115 -20.47 8.53 -9.80
C LYS A 115 -20.75 9.98 -9.42
N GLY A 116 -19.75 10.75 -9.00
CA GLY A 116 -19.86 12.15 -8.61
C GLY A 116 -20.72 12.39 -7.35
N THR A 117 -20.98 11.37 -6.54
CA THR A 117 -21.83 11.50 -5.34
C THR A 117 -21.39 10.57 -4.21
N CYS A 118 -21.24 11.13 -3.01
CA CYS A 118 -20.93 10.41 -1.78
C CYS A 118 -22.10 10.48 -0.79
N ASN A 119 -22.98 9.48 -0.84
CA ASN A 119 -24.12 9.36 0.06
C ASN A 119 -23.73 8.72 1.41
N ASP A 120 -24.66 8.67 2.36
CA ASP A 120 -24.41 8.12 3.71
C ASP A 120 -24.02 6.64 3.72
N VAL A 121 -24.55 5.89 2.75
CA VAL A 121 -24.24 4.48 2.59
C VAL A 121 -22.77 4.35 2.16
N ALA A 122 -22.31 5.18 1.22
CA ALA A 122 -20.92 5.23 0.77
C ALA A 122 -19.96 5.66 1.91
N LEU A 123 -20.32 6.67 2.70
CA LEU A 123 -19.55 7.04 3.90
C LEU A 123 -19.42 5.89 4.88
N SER A 124 -20.53 5.19 5.16
CA SER A 124 -20.52 4.05 6.08
C SER A 124 -19.61 2.95 5.56
N ALA A 125 -19.62 2.68 4.26
CA ALA A 125 -18.72 1.72 3.65
C ALA A 125 -17.24 2.14 3.75
N ILE A 126 -16.91 3.40 3.50
CA ILE A 126 -15.54 3.93 3.70
C ILE A 126 -15.10 3.72 5.15
N LYS A 127 -15.97 4.08 6.12
CA LYS A 127 -15.67 3.93 7.55
C LYS A 127 -15.39 2.48 7.94
N VAL A 128 -16.15 1.53 7.40
CA VAL A 128 -15.92 0.09 7.66
C VAL A 128 -14.56 -0.37 7.13
N HIS A 129 -14.07 0.16 6.00
CA HIS A 129 -12.71 -0.16 5.53
C HIS A 129 -11.67 0.36 6.51
N ILE A 130 -11.79 1.62 6.94
CA ILE A 130 -10.87 2.25 7.90
C ILE A 130 -10.86 1.49 9.23
N ASP A 131 -12.04 1.16 9.77
CA ASP A 131 -12.17 0.44 11.05
C ASP A 131 -11.62 -0.98 10.97
N THR A 132 -11.81 -1.66 9.83
CA THR A 132 -11.20 -2.98 9.63
C THR A 132 -9.67 -2.89 9.60
N MET A 133 -9.09 -1.88 8.94
CA MET A 133 -7.64 -1.68 8.95
C MET A 133 -7.11 -1.41 10.37
N LYS A 134 -7.82 -0.60 11.16
CA LYS A 134 -7.47 -0.35 12.56
C LYS A 134 -7.52 -1.61 13.40
N LEU A 135 -8.55 -2.44 13.21
CA LEU A 135 -8.67 -3.72 13.91
C LEU A 135 -7.49 -4.64 13.61
N ILE A 136 -7.08 -4.75 12.33
CA ILE A 136 -5.94 -5.56 11.92
C ILE A 136 -4.64 -5.13 12.60
N ILE A 137 -4.39 -3.81 12.67
CA ILE A 137 -3.20 -3.28 13.35
C ILE A 137 -3.30 -3.48 14.86
N ASN A 138 -4.45 -3.20 15.48
CA ASN A 138 -4.63 -3.37 16.93
C ASN A 138 -4.45 -4.82 17.37
N ASP A 139 -4.93 -5.78 16.57
CA ASP A 139 -4.84 -7.22 16.86
C ASP A 139 -3.53 -7.84 16.34
N ASP A 140 -2.60 -7.03 15.82
CA ASP A 140 -1.31 -7.45 15.24
C ASP A 140 -1.46 -8.60 14.21
N ILE A 141 -2.48 -8.52 13.35
CA ILE A 141 -2.77 -9.58 12.37
C ILE A 141 -1.81 -9.45 11.18
N LYS A 142 -0.72 -10.21 11.25
CA LYS A 142 0.33 -10.24 10.22
C LYS A 142 0.01 -11.17 9.05
N GLY A 143 0.71 -10.92 7.94
CA GLY A 143 0.58 -11.60 6.67
C GLY A 143 -0.86 -11.55 6.17
N SER A 144 -1.34 -12.70 5.69
CA SER A 144 -2.70 -12.85 5.19
C SER A 144 -3.76 -13.01 6.28
N GLY A 145 -3.39 -13.11 7.57
CA GLY A 145 -4.31 -13.36 8.69
C GLY A 145 -5.09 -14.68 8.62
N GLY A 146 -4.67 -15.62 7.76
CA GLY A 146 -5.28 -16.93 7.60
C GLY A 146 -6.79 -16.88 7.34
N GLU A 147 -7.54 -17.71 8.05
CA GLU A 147 -9.00 -17.80 7.89
C GLU A 147 -9.73 -16.52 8.33
N ILE A 148 -9.20 -15.80 9.33
CA ILE A 148 -9.77 -14.52 9.79
C ILE A 148 -9.59 -13.47 8.69
N GLY A 149 -8.38 -13.35 8.16
CA GLY A 149 -8.07 -12.41 7.08
C GLY A 149 -8.88 -12.66 5.82
N ARG A 150 -9.07 -13.94 5.44
CA ARG A 150 -9.96 -14.34 4.33
C ARG A 150 -11.39 -13.83 4.55
N LYS A 151 -11.96 -14.06 5.74
CA LYS A 151 -13.32 -13.59 6.08
C LYS A 151 -13.44 -12.07 6.07
N LEU A 152 -12.42 -11.36 6.57
CA LEU A 152 -12.40 -9.89 6.56
C LEU A 152 -12.41 -9.35 5.13
N LEU A 153 -11.54 -9.87 4.27
CA LEU A 153 -11.49 -9.48 2.85
C LEU A 153 -12.80 -9.81 2.12
N GLU A 154 -13.40 -10.97 2.37
CA GLU A 154 -14.69 -11.35 1.81
C GLU A 154 -15.83 -10.41 2.24
N GLY A 155 -15.84 -10.02 3.51
CA GLY A 155 -16.79 -9.05 4.05
C GLY A 155 -16.65 -7.69 3.38
N ILE A 156 -15.41 -7.21 3.23
CA ILE A 156 -15.10 -5.94 2.54
C ILE A 156 -15.50 -5.98 1.06
N GLU A 157 -15.20 -7.06 0.35
CA GLU A 157 -15.60 -7.21 -1.05
C GLU A 157 -17.13 -7.34 -1.21
N ALA A 158 -17.81 -7.93 -0.24
CA ALA A 158 -19.28 -7.98 -0.23
C ALA A 158 -19.91 -6.58 -0.08
N ILE A 159 -19.27 -5.69 0.68
CA ILE A 159 -19.69 -4.28 0.77
C ILE A 159 -19.62 -3.68 -0.63
N LYS A 160 -18.47 -3.74 -1.32
CA LYS A 160 -18.31 -3.19 -2.67
C LYS A 160 -19.35 -3.68 -3.68
N ARG A 161 -19.66 -4.98 -3.69
CA ARG A 161 -20.69 -5.54 -4.60
C ARG A 161 -22.06 -4.90 -4.41
N LYS A 162 -22.43 -4.53 -3.17
CA LYS A 162 -23.70 -3.82 -2.93
C LYS A 162 -23.73 -2.40 -3.51
N PHE A 163 -22.57 -1.78 -3.74
CA PHE A 163 -22.46 -0.42 -4.29
C PHE A 163 -22.15 -0.37 -5.79
N SER A 164 -21.74 -1.50 -6.39
CA SER A 164 -21.51 -1.65 -7.82
C SER A 164 -22.42 -2.75 -8.40
N PRO A 165 -23.76 -2.53 -8.44
CA PRO A 165 -24.68 -3.42 -9.15
C PRO A 165 -24.44 -3.41 -10.66
#